data_AF-A0AAD3XXW0-F1
#
_entry.id   AF-A0AAD3XXW0-F1
#
_cell.length_a   1.000
_cell.length_b   1.000
_cell.length_c   1.000
_cell.angle_alpha   90.00
_cell.angle_beta   90.00
_cell.angle_gamma   90.00
#
_symmetry.space_group_name_H-M   'P 1'
#
loop_
_entity.id
_entity.type
_entity.pdbx_description
1 polymer ?
#
loop_
_entity_poly.entity_id
_entity_poly.type
_entity_poly.pdbx_seq_one_letter_code
_entity_poly.pdbx_strand_id
1 'polypeptide(L)'
;MGRGKIEIKRIENSSNRQVTYSKRRNGIIKKAKDISVLCDAKPSQNLSNQLDRIKKENENMQIELRHLNGEDITSLQFKELMQTEEALNSALAGIRDRQTEIYKMHTRNVSPN
;
A
#
# COMPACT_ATOMS: atom_id res chain seq x y z
N MET A 1 -3.81 -21.62 -3.25
CA MET A 1 -4.40 -21.67 -1.88
C MET A 1 -5.76 -20.99 -1.90
N GLY A 2 -6.81 -21.66 -1.42
CA GLY A 2 -8.19 -21.16 -1.45
C GLY A 2 -8.47 -20.07 -0.40
N ARG A 3 -9.71 -19.57 -0.37
CA ARG A 3 -10.15 -18.56 0.61
C ARG A 3 -10.39 -19.22 1.97
N GLY A 4 -9.54 -18.93 2.95
CA GLY A 4 -9.73 -19.35 4.34
C GLY A 4 -10.77 -18.50 5.08
N LYS A 5 -11.56 -19.13 5.97
CA LYS A 5 -12.46 -18.43 6.90
C LYS A 5 -11.62 -17.75 7.99
N ILE A 6 -11.98 -16.52 8.36
CA ILE A 6 -11.32 -15.75 9.43
C ILE A 6 -12.36 -15.22 10.41
N GLU A 7 -11.96 -15.06 11.67
CA GLU A 7 -12.81 -14.43 12.70
C GLU A 7 -13.02 -12.94 12.43
N ILE A 8 -14.19 -12.43 12.81
CA ILE A 8 -14.51 -11.00 12.74
C ILE A 8 -13.98 -10.31 14.00
N LYS A 9 -12.67 -10.07 14.00
CA LYS A 9 -11.95 -9.29 15.00
C LYS A 9 -10.80 -8.51 14.35
N ARG A 10 -10.11 -7.66 15.12
CA ARG A 10 -8.93 -6.94 14.62
C ARG A 10 -7.87 -7.94 14.16
N ILE A 11 -7.33 -7.73 12.96
CA ILE A 11 -6.20 -8.53 12.44
C ILE A 11 -4.92 -7.91 12.99
N GLU A 12 -4.22 -8.63 13.86
CA GLU A 12 -3.02 -8.11 14.53
C GLU A 12 -1.82 -7.98 13.59
N ASN A 13 -1.61 -8.97 12.72
CA ASN A 13 -0.54 -8.93 11.72
C ASN A 13 -0.75 -7.77 10.73
N SER A 14 0.21 -6.84 10.68
CA SER A 14 0.10 -5.59 9.92
C SER A 14 -0.07 -5.80 8.42
N SER A 15 0.75 -6.65 7.82
CA SER A 15 0.70 -6.94 6.38
C SER A 15 -0.62 -7.60 5.99
N ASN A 16 -1.08 -8.59 6.76
CA ASN A 16 -2.36 -9.26 6.53
C ASN A 16 -3.54 -8.28 6.69
N ARG A 17 -3.47 -7.37 7.66
CA ARG A 17 -4.47 -6.33 7.87
C ARG A 17 -4.52 -5.38 6.69
N GLN A 18 -3.38 -4.92 6.17
CA GLN A 18 -3.31 -4.02 5.01
C GLN A 18 -3.88 -4.70 3.75
N VAL A 19 -3.43 -5.93 3.44
CA VAL A 19 -3.94 -6.67 2.28
C VAL A 19 -5.45 -6.95 2.41
N THR A 20 -5.91 -7.31 3.61
CA THR A 20 -7.34 -7.55 3.87
C THR A 20 -8.15 -6.26 3.73
N TYR A 21 -7.65 -5.14 4.25
CA TYR A 21 -8.28 -3.84 4.11
C TYR A 21 -8.45 -3.48 2.63
N SER A 22 -7.39 -3.55 1.82
CA SER A 22 -7.45 -3.22 0.40
C SER A 22 -8.46 -4.09 -0.36
N LYS A 23 -8.43 -5.42 -0.12
CA LYS A 23 -9.39 -6.35 -0.74
C LYS A 23 -10.83 -6.09 -0.32
N ARG A 24 -11.08 -5.87 0.98
CA ARG A 24 -12.43 -5.61 1.51
C ARG A 24 -12.97 -4.27 1.04
N ARG A 25 -12.16 -3.20 1.08
CA ARG A 25 -12.49 -1.87 0.59
C ARG A 25 -12.98 -1.93 -0.85
N ASN A 26 -12.20 -2.58 -1.74
CA ASN A 26 -12.58 -2.73 -3.14
C ASN A 26 -13.92 -3.47 -3.31
N GLY A 27 -14.11 -4.56 -2.56
CA GLY A 27 -15.38 -5.32 -2.58
C GLY A 27 -16.58 -4.52 -2.06
N ILE A 28 -16.40 -3.74 -1.00
CA ILE A 28 -17.45 -2.88 -0.42
C ILE A 28 -17.83 -1.77 -1.40
N ILE A 29 -16.85 -1.10 -2.00
CA ILE A 29 -17.09 -0.04 -3.00
C ILE A 29 -17.86 -0.59 -4.20
N LYS A 30 -17.47 -1.78 -4.70
CA LYS A 30 -18.19 -2.43 -5.79
C LYS A 30 -19.64 -2.71 -5.41
N LYS A 31 -19.87 -3.33 -4.24
CA LYS A 31 -21.22 -3.60 -3.73
C LYS A 31 -22.05 -2.33 -3.52
N ALA A 32 -21.44 -1.26 -3.00
CA ALA A 32 -22.12 0.02 -2.78
C ALA A 32 -22.55 0.66 -4.12
N LYS A 33 -21.71 0.57 -5.15
CA LYS A 33 -22.08 1.01 -6.51
C LYS A 33 -23.22 0.17 -7.08
N ASP A 34 -23.14 -1.16 -6.95
CA ASP A 34 -24.18 -2.07 -7.42
C ASP A 34 -25.52 -1.78 -6.72
N ILE A 35 -25.51 -1.60 -5.40
CA ILE A 35 -26.71 -1.24 -4.62
C ILE A 35 -27.26 0.13 -5.03
N SER A 36 -26.39 1.13 -5.25
CA SER A 36 -26.82 2.47 -5.67
C SER A 36 -27.55 2.44 -7.02
N VAL A 37 -27.05 1.64 -7.97
CA VAL A 37 -27.71 1.42 -9.27
C VAL A 37 -29.01 0.63 -9.13
N LEU A 38 -29.05 -0.39 -8.27
CA LEU A 38 -30.24 -1.23 -8.09
C LEU A 38 -31.38 -0.56 -7.33
N CYS A 39 -31.07 0.38 -6.44
CA CYS A 39 -32.05 1.02 -5.57
C CYS A 39 -32.42 2.45 -6.00
N ASP A 40 -31.89 2.94 -7.13
CA ASP A 40 -31.89 4.38 -7.50
C ASP A 40 -31.47 5.30 -6.33
N ALA A 41 -30.73 4.72 -5.38
CA ALA A 41 -30.37 5.37 -4.13
C ALA A 41 -29.09 6.14 -4.37
N LYS A 42 -29.20 7.46 -4.44
CA LYS A 42 -28.02 8.34 -4.47
C LYS A 42 -27.19 8.05 -3.21
N PRO A 43 -25.90 7.71 -3.33
CA PRO A 43 -25.04 7.57 -2.17
C PRO A 43 -25.05 8.89 -1.40
N SER A 44 -25.04 8.83 -0.06
CA SER A 44 -25.03 10.05 0.74
C SER A 44 -23.86 10.93 0.30
N GLN A 45 -24.08 12.26 0.28
CA GLN A 45 -23.06 13.20 -0.18
C GLN A 45 -21.73 13.03 0.58
N ASN A 46 -21.80 12.67 1.86
CA ASN A 46 -20.63 12.35 2.66
C ASN A 46 -19.87 11.11 2.14
N LEU A 47 -20.58 10.03 1.80
CA LEU A 47 -19.96 8.81 1.28
C LEU A 47 -19.34 9.03 -0.11
N SER A 48 -20.03 9.78 -0.99
CA SER A 48 -19.50 10.17 -2.29
C SER A 48 -18.22 11.01 -2.14
N ASN A 49 -18.24 12.02 -1.26
CA ASN A 49 -17.06 12.84 -0.99
C ASN A 49 -15.88 12.04 -0.44
N GLN A 50 -16.12 11.08 0.46
CA GLN A 50 -15.07 10.20 0.96
C GLN A 50 -14.53 9.28 -0.14
N LEU A 51 -15.40 8.74 -0.99
CA LEU A 51 -15.00 7.89 -2.12
C LEU A 51 -14.06 8.65 -3.05
N ASP A 52 -14.40 9.89 -3.41
CA ASP A 52 -13.61 10.70 -4.34
C ASP A 52 -12.27 11.11 -3.73
N ARG A 53 -12.23 11.43 -2.43
CA ARG A 53 -10.97 11.68 -1.71
C ARG A 53 -10.04 10.47 -1.79
N ILE A 54 -10.52 9.28 -1.44
CA ILE A 54 -9.65 8.10 -1.40
C ILE A 54 -9.31 7.60 -2.83
N LYS A 55 -10.15 7.88 -3.84
CA LYS A 55 -9.78 7.62 -5.23
C LYS A 55 -8.63 8.53 -5.68
N LYS A 56 -8.73 9.83 -5.40
CA LYS A 56 -7.67 10.79 -5.73
C LYS A 56 -6.37 10.46 -4.99
N GLU A 57 -6.46 10.08 -3.73
CA GLU A 57 -5.30 9.64 -2.95
C GLU A 57 -4.66 8.36 -3.54
N ASN A 58 -5.47 7.39 -3.95
CA ASN A 58 -4.96 6.20 -4.66
C ASN A 58 -4.27 6.56 -5.99
N GLU A 59 -4.85 7.47 -6.79
CA GLU A 59 -4.27 7.92 -8.06
C GLU A 59 -2.92 8.59 -7.84
N ASN A 60 -2.83 9.47 -6.83
CA ASN A 60 -1.57 10.11 -6.44
C ASN A 60 -0.53 9.08 -6.00
N MET A 61 -0.90 8.10 -5.17
CA MET A 61 0.02 7.02 -4.77
C MET A 61 0.49 6.18 -5.96
N GLN A 62 -0.36 5.95 -6.96
CA GLN A 62 0.05 5.23 -8.17
C GLN A 62 1.05 6.02 -9.01
N ILE A 63 0.87 7.33 -9.11
CA ILE A 63 1.82 8.22 -9.78
C ILE A 63 3.17 8.19 -9.06
N GLU A 64 3.16 8.35 -7.72
CA GLU A 64 4.37 8.29 -6.91
C GLU A 64 5.11 6.95 -7.05
N LEU A 65 4.38 5.82 -7.07
CA LEU A 65 4.96 4.51 -7.33
C LEU A 65 5.63 4.40 -8.70
N ARG A 66 5.06 4.99 -9.75
CA ARG A 66 5.69 5.04 -11.07
C ARG A 66 7.02 5.79 -11.03
N HIS A 67 7.04 6.95 -10.38
CA HIS A 67 8.27 7.73 -10.22
C HIS A 67 9.34 6.96 -9.43
N LEU A 68 8.96 6.29 -8.34
CA LEU A 68 9.89 5.45 -7.57
C LEU A 68 10.44 4.27 -8.38
N ASN A 69 9.69 3.77 -9.37
CA ASN A 69 10.15 2.73 -10.29
C ASN A 69 11.02 3.27 -11.45
N GLY A 70 11.26 4.58 -11.53
CA GLY A 70 11.99 5.18 -12.64
C GLY A 70 11.14 5.47 -13.88
N GLU A 71 9.81 5.41 -13.76
CA GLU A 71 8.86 5.75 -14.84
C GLU A 71 8.44 7.23 -14.75
N ASP A 72 8.00 7.83 -15.87
CA ASP A 72 7.49 9.21 -15.97
C ASP A 72 8.41 10.32 -15.41
N ILE A 73 9.71 10.05 -15.22
CA ILE A 73 10.68 10.93 -14.55
C ILE A 73 10.83 12.29 -15.25
N THR A 74 10.67 12.33 -16.57
CA THR A 74 10.77 13.57 -17.37
C THR A 74 9.66 14.57 -17.03
N SER A 75 8.58 14.13 -16.40
CA SER A 75 7.49 15.01 -15.95
C SER A 75 7.77 15.71 -14.62
N LEU A 76 8.78 15.27 -13.86
CA LEU A 76 9.12 15.80 -12.55
C LEU A 76 9.96 17.07 -12.63
N GLN A 77 9.69 18.00 -11.73
CA GLN A 77 10.58 19.13 -11.50
C GLN A 77 11.82 18.69 -10.72
N PHE A 78 12.91 19.46 -10.84
CA PHE A 78 14.19 19.15 -10.18
C PHE A 78 14.05 18.87 -8.68
N LYS A 79 13.22 19.64 -7.97
CA LYS A 79 12.96 19.45 -6.54
C LYS A 79 12.28 18.11 -6.23
N GLU A 80 11.33 17.69 -7.06
CA GLU A 80 10.59 16.43 -6.89
C GLU A 80 11.47 15.22 -7.23
N LEU A 81 12.36 15.39 -8.21
CA LEU A 81 13.37 14.39 -8.55
C LEU A 81 14.33 14.15 -7.38
N MET A 82 14.83 15.24 -6.77
CA MET A 82 15.72 15.17 -5.61
C MET A 82 15.06 14.48 -4.41
N GLN A 83 13.76 14.74 -4.17
CA GLN A 83 13.00 14.07 -3.11
C GLN A 83 12.85 12.56 -3.38
N THR A 84 12.62 12.19 -4.64
CA THR A 84 12.51 10.79 -5.06
C THR A 84 13.84 10.07 -4.88
N GLU A 85 14.96 10.70 -5.25
CA GLU A 85 16.31 10.16 -5.05
C GLU A 85 16.64 9.99 -3.54
N GLU A 86 16.32 10.98 -2.71
CA GLU A 86 16.52 10.91 -1.26
C GLU A 86 15.71 9.78 -0.61
N ALA A 87 14.45 9.60 -1.03
CA ALA A 87 13.58 8.52 -0.57
C ALA A 87 14.15 7.14 -0.94
N LEU A 88 14.60 6.96 -2.20
CA LEU A 88 15.19 5.72 -2.67
C LEU A 88 16.50 5.39 -1.93
N ASN A 89 17.38 6.39 -1.73
CA ASN A 89 18.63 6.21 -1.00
C ASN A 89 18.39 5.81 0.47
N SER A 90 17.44 6.47 1.13
CA SER A 90 17.05 6.15 2.51
C SER A 90 16.47 4.73 2.62
N ALA A 91 15.59 4.34 1.69
CA ALA A 91 15.03 3.00 1.65
C ALA A 91 16.10 1.92 1.41
N LEU A 92 17.04 2.18 0.48
CA LEU A 92 18.15 1.27 0.18
C LEU A 92 19.09 1.09 1.37
N ALA A 93 19.39 2.17 2.11
CA ALA A 93 20.17 2.09 3.34
C ALA A 93 19.49 1.17 4.37
N GLY A 94 18.18 1.35 4.62
CA GLY A 94 17.44 0.50 5.53
C GLY A 94 17.41 -0.98 5.11
N ILE A 95 17.31 -1.27 3.81
CA ILE A 95 17.40 -2.64 3.29
C ILE A 95 18.78 -3.25 3.58
N ARG A 96 19.86 -2.50 3.33
CA ARG A 96 21.24 -2.95 3.57
C ARG A 96 21.50 -3.19 5.06
N ASP A 97 21.00 -2.33 5.93
CA ASP A 97 21.10 -2.49 7.38
C ASP A 97 20.43 -3.79 7.82
N ARG A 98 19.23 -4.06 7.30
CA ARG A 98 18.49 -5.28 7.62
C ARG A 98 19.19 -6.54 7.08
N GLN A 99 19.72 -6.49 5.86
CA GLN A 99 20.51 -7.58 5.29
C GLN A 99 21.75 -7.87 6.14
N THR A 100 22.44 -6.82 6.58
CA THR A 100 23.62 -6.92 7.44
C THR A 100 23.26 -7.56 8.79
N GLU A 101 22.13 -7.17 9.38
CA GLU A 101 21.63 -7.75 10.63
C GLU A 101 21.34 -9.24 10.48
N ILE A 102 20.64 -9.64 9.41
CA ILE A 102 20.33 -11.05 9.12
C ILE A 102 21.60 -11.86 8.91
N TYR A 103 22.56 -11.34 8.14
CA TYR A 103 23.85 -12.00 7.92
C TYR A 103 24.58 -12.24 9.25
N LYS A 104 24.68 -11.20 10.11
CA LYS A 104 25.29 -11.31 11.44
C LYS A 104 24.61 -12.36 12.32
N MET A 105 23.28 -12.47 12.26
CA MET A 105 22.54 -13.52 12.98
C MET A 105 22.90 -14.91 12.46
N HIS A 106 22.97 -15.09 11.13
CA HIS A 106 23.34 -16.36 10.53
C HIS A 106 24.77 -16.78 10.90
N THR A 107 25.75 -15.87 10.81
CA THR A 107 27.14 -16.17 11.15
C THR A 107 27.34 -16.52 12.63
N ARG A 108 26.53 -15.97 13.54
CA ARG A 108 26.57 -16.34 14.96
C ARG A 108 25.99 -17.73 15.25
N ASN A 109 25.03 -18.18 14.44
CA ASN A 109 24.34 -19.45 14.63
C ASN A 109 25.07 -20.64 14.00
N VAL A 110 25.96 -20.41 13.02
CA VAL A 110 26.69 -21.46 12.29
C VAL A 110 28.07 -21.75 12.91
N SER A 111 28.51 -20.96 13.90
CA SER A 111 29.70 -21.25 14.71
C SER A 111 29.30 -21.73 16.12
N PRO A 112 28.88 -22.99 16.31
CA PRO A 112 28.87 -23.56 17.65
C PRO A 112 30.33 -23.74 18.10
N ASN A 113 30.67 -23.18 19.27
CA ASN A 113 31.85 -23.58 20.02
C ASN A 113 31.77 -25.07 20.37
#